data_AF-A0A960N235-F1
#
_entry.id   AF-A0A960N235-F1
#
_cell.length_a   1.000
_cell.length_b   1.000
_cell.length_c   1.000
_cell.angle_alpha   90.00
_cell.angle_beta   90.00
_cell.angle_gamma   90.00
#
_symmetry.space_group_name_H-M   'P 1'
#
loop_
_entity.id
_entity.type
_entity.pdbx_description
1 polymer ?
#
loop_
_entity_poly.entity_id
_entity_poly.type
_entity_poly.pdbx_seq_one_letter_code
_entity_poly.pdbx_strand_id
1 'polypeptide(L)'
;YERSGKRIAIHSTEDCGLFCLLPEVGDFAAEAMRLATLNADPIELEKVFRWPGGEVLSYDILAEKGKWVMISTDEKSLERDHGRWPLMMGTVP
;
A
#
# COMPACT_ATOMS: atom_id res chain seq x y z
N TYR A 1 -11.43 3.56 -9.37
CA TYR A 1 -11.79 4.97 -9.66
C TYR A 1 -10.78 5.54 -10.63
N GLU A 2 -11.20 6.28 -11.66
CA GLU A 2 -10.29 7.00 -12.56
C GLU A 2 -10.66 8.48 -12.59
N ARG A 3 -9.68 9.37 -12.42
CA ARG A 3 -9.86 10.84 -12.51
C ARG A 3 -8.59 11.49 -13.03
N SER A 4 -8.72 12.37 -14.00
CA SER A 4 -7.59 13.12 -14.58
C SER A 4 -6.43 12.22 -15.04
N GLY A 5 -6.74 11.04 -15.60
CA GLY A 5 -5.76 10.04 -16.05
C GLY A 5 -5.13 9.22 -14.92
N LYS A 6 -5.47 9.48 -13.65
CA LYS A 6 -5.00 8.70 -12.51
C LYS A 6 -6.02 7.62 -12.16
N ARG A 7 -5.53 6.38 -12.09
CA ARG A 7 -6.30 5.21 -11.71
C ARG A 7 -6.01 4.89 -10.25
N ILE A 8 -7.06 4.74 -9.46
CA ILE A 8 -6.97 4.60 -8.01
C ILE A 8 -7.92 3.49 -7.55
N ALA A 9 -7.41 2.55 -6.77
CA ALA A 9 -8.23 1.64 -5.97
C ALA A 9 -8.31 2.17 -4.54
N ILE A 10 -9.50 2.11 -3.95
CA ILE A 10 -9.77 2.64 -2.61
C ILE A 10 -10.44 1.53 -1.80
N HIS A 11 -9.91 1.29 -0.61
CA HIS A 11 -10.56 0.52 0.43
C HIS A 11 -10.72 1.41 1.66
N SER A 12 -11.89 1.39 2.29
CA SER A 12 -12.17 2.19 3.47
C SER A 12 -13.10 1.42 4.41
N THR A 13 -12.72 1.37 5.67
CA THR A 13 -13.56 0.98 6.81
C THR A 13 -13.70 2.19 7.75
N GLU A 14 -14.22 1.99 8.96
CA GLU A 14 -14.28 3.02 9.99
C GLU A 14 -12.88 3.40 10.49
N ASP A 15 -11.97 2.42 10.59
CA ASP A 15 -10.65 2.58 11.21
C ASP A 15 -9.47 2.48 10.21
N CYS A 16 -9.71 2.09 8.96
CA CYS A 16 -8.67 1.89 7.95
C CYS A 16 -9.04 2.55 6.61
N GLY A 17 -8.07 3.25 6.02
CA GLY A 17 -8.20 3.82 4.67
C GLY A 17 -6.96 3.50 3.84
N LEU A 18 -7.13 2.77 2.74
CA LEU A 18 -6.07 2.42 1.81
C LEU A 18 -6.35 3.03 0.44
N PHE A 19 -5.35 3.71 -0.10
CA PHE A 19 -5.34 4.25 -1.45
C PHE A 19 -4.20 3.63 -2.23
N CYS A 20 -4.53 2.98 -3.33
CA CYS A 20 -3.58 2.34 -4.22
C CYS A 20 -3.61 3.03 -5.58
N LEU A 21 -2.47 3.59 -5.99
CA LEU A 21 -2.30 4.19 -7.31
C LEU A 21 -1.97 3.11 -8.33
N LEU A 22 -2.78 3.00 -9.36
CA LEU A 22 -2.64 2.00 -10.40
C LEU A 22 -1.88 2.55 -11.61
N PRO A 23 -1.13 1.69 -12.34
CA PRO A 23 -0.45 2.10 -13.56
C PRO A 23 -1.41 2.75 -14.57
N GLU A 24 -0.94 3.83 -15.20
CA GLU A 24 -1.69 4.54 -16.24
C GLU A 24 -1.83 3.70 -17.53
N VAL A 25 -0.90 2.78 -17.75
CA VAL A 25 -0.84 1.92 -18.93
C VAL A 25 -1.24 0.50 -18.55
N GLY A 26 -1.97 -0.19 -19.44
CA GLY A 26 -2.43 -1.56 -19.24
C GLY A 26 -3.94 -1.68 -19.02
N ASP A 27 -4.41 -2.92 -18.89
CA ASP A 27 -5.81 -3.26 -18.65
C ASP A 27 -6.18 -3.00 -17.18
N PHE A 28 -6.82 -1.85 -16.96
CA PHE A 28 -7.28 -1.43 -15.65
C PHE A 28 -8.28 -2.41 -15.01
N ALA A 29 -9.19 -2.98 -15.79
CA ALA A 29 -10.25 -3.84 -15.25
C ALA A 29 -9.66 -5.16 -14.76
N ALA A 30 -8.76 -5.75 -15.54
CA ALA A 30 -8.04 -6.95 -15.13
C ALA A 30 -7.16 -6.70 -13.90
N GLU A 31 -6.47 -5.56 -13.83
CA GLU A 31 -5.62 -5.22 -12.68
C GLU A 31 -6.43 -4.99 -11.40
N ALA A 32 -7.51 -4.22 -11.50
CA ALA A 32 -8.41 -3.98 -10.37
C ALA A 32 -9.04 -5.29 -9.86
N MET A 33 -9.39 -6.21 -10.77
CA MET A 33 -9.91 -7.52 -10.40
C MET A 33 -8.87 -8.36 -9.66
N ARG A 34 -7.62 -8.42 -10.16
CA ARG A 34 -6.52 -9.13 -9.48
C ARG A 34 -6.25 -8.57 -8.09
N LEU A 35 -6.22 -7.24 -7.95
CA LEU A 35 -6.09 -6.58 -6.65
C LEU A 35 -7.21 -6.97 -5.69
N ALA A 36 -8.45 -6.90 -6.14
CA ALA A 36 -9.61 -7.26 -5.32
C ALA A 36 -9.58 -8.74 -4.91
N THR A 37 -9.15 -9.64 -5.80
CA THR A 37 -9.03 -11.07 -5.48
C THR A 37 -7.92 -11.35 -4.46
N LEU A 38 -6.75 -10.72 -4.59
CA LEU A 38 -5.61 -10.93 -3.68
C LEU A 38 -5.80 -10.32 -2.29
N ASN A 39 -6.72 -9.35 -2.18
CA ASN A 39 -7.00 -8.60 -0.96
C ASN A 39 -8.50 -8.72 -0.59
N ALA A 40 -9.09 -9.89 -0.83
CA ALA A 40 -10.53 -10.11 -0.66
C ALA A 40 -10.97 -10.20 0.81
N ASP A 41 -10.07 -10.60 1.72
CA ASP A 41 -10.35 -10.69 3.14
C ASP A 41 -10.16 -9.31 3.81
N PRO A 42 -11.24 -8.65 4.26
CA PRO A 42 -11.14 -7.32 4.86
C PRO A 42 -10.38 -7.32 6.19
N ILE A 43 -10.43 -8.41 6.97
CA ILE A 43 -9.72 -8.51 8.25
C ILE A 43 -8.22 -8.66 8.00
N GLU A 44 -7.86 -9.39 6.95
CA GLU A 44 -6.47 -9.50 6.53
C GLU A 44 -5.94 -8.19 5.94
N LEU A 45 -6.78 -7.49 5.17
CA LEU A 45 -6.49 -6.18 4.58
C LEU A 45 -6.36 -5.04 5.62
N GLU A 46 -6.58 -5.29 6.91
CA GLU A 46 -6.19 -4.35 7.96
C GLU A 46 -4.72 -4.48 8.36
N LYS A 47 -4.02 -5.50 7.87
CA LYS A 47 -2.67 -5.87 8.30
C LYS A 47 -1.72 -6.13 7.15
N VAL A 48 -2.23 -6.60 6.03
CA VAL A 48 -1.43 -7.06 4.89
C VAL A 48 -2.05 -6.56 3.60
N PHE A 49 -1.23 -6.09 2.67
CA PHE A 49 -1.62 -5.73 1.32
C PHE A 49 -0.74 -6.50 0.34
N ARG A 50 -1.36 -7.05 -0.71
CA ARG A 50 -0.67 -7.83 -1.75
C ARG A 50 -0.77 -7.13 -3.08
N TRP A 51 0.39 -6.78 -3.65
CA TRP A 51 0.44 -6.29 -5.02
C TRP A 51 0.38 -7.46 -6.02
N PRO A 52 -0.41 -7.38 -7.11
CA PRO A 52 -0.45 -8.42 -8.13
C PRO A 52 0.93 -8.69 -8.75
N GLY A 53 1.48 -9.87 -8.47
CA GLY A 53 2.81 -10.26 -8.97
C GLY A 53 3.96 -9.44 -8.40
N GLY A 54 3.73 -8.70 -7.31
CA GLY A 54 4.72 -7.86 -6.66
C GLY A 54 4.84 -8.18 -5.17
N GLU A 55 5.28 -7.19 -4.42
CA GLU A 55 5.60 -7.33 -3.01
C GLU A 55 4.36 -7.49 -2.12
N VAL A 56 4.57 -8.13 -0.98
CA VAL A 56 3.62 -8.21 0.12
C VAL A 56 4.03 -7.21 1.20
N LEU A 57 3.14 -6.27 1.48
CA LEU A 57 3.33 -5.24 2.50
C LEU A 57 2.57 -5.63 3.76
N SER A 58 3.23 -5.57 4.92
CA SER A 58 2.54 -5.64 6.21
C SER A 58 2.59 -4.29 6.93
N TYR A 59 1.57 -3.98 7.70
CA TYR A 59 1.43 -2.70 8.40
C TYR A 59 0.63 -2.84 9.69
N ASP A 60 0.78 -1.82 10.52
CA ASP A 60 0.14 -1.65 11.82
C ASP A 60 -0.62 -0.32 11.80
N ILE A 61 -1.94 -0.40 11.63
CA ILE A 61 -2.84 0.76 11.58
C ILE A 61 -2.96 1.47 12.93
N LEU A 62 -2.49 0.85 14.01
CA LEU A 62 -2.49 1.39 15.37
C LEU A 62 -1.08 1.85 15.79
N ALA A 63 -0.18 2.05 14.83
CA ALA A 63 1.18 2.49 15.09
C ALA A 63 1.19 3.73 16.00
N GLU A 64 2.02 3.66 17.05
CA GLU A 64 2.21 4.78 17.97
C GLU A 64 2.64 6.04 17.20
N LYS A 65 2.22 7.20 17.69
CA LYS A 65 2.63 8.49 17.11
C LYS A 65 4.16 8.55 17.01
N GLY A 66 4.65 8.86 15.81
CA GLY A 66 6.08 8.90 15.52
C GLY A 66 6.66 7.56 15.05
N LYS A 67 5.83 6.57 14.73
CA LYS A 67 6.25 5.38 13.99
C LYS A 67 5.56 5.31 12.63
N TRP A 68 6.29 4.85 11.62
CA TRP A 68 5.71 4.48 10.33
C TRP A 68 4.79 3.26 10.49
N VAL A 69 3.69 3.27 9.74
CA VAL A 69 2.69 2.19 9.74
C VAL A 69 3.20 0.92 9.08
N MET A 70 4.07 1.02 8.07
CA MET A 70 4.62 -0.15 7.38
C MET A 70 5.60 -0.90 8.29
N ILE A 71 5.42 -2.22 8.40
CA ILE A 71 6.23 -3.11 9.23
C ILE A 71 7.24 -3.87 8.39
N SER A 72 6.81 -4.43 7.26
CA SER A 72 7.67 -5.23 6.39
C SER A 72 7.24 -5.19 4.92
N THR A 73 8.20 -5.50 4.07
CA THR A 73 8.02 -5.77 2.64
C THR A 73 8.65 -7.13 2.35
N ASP A 74 7.88 -8.06 1.78
CA ASP A 74 8.31 -9.45 1.54
C ASP A 74 8.99 -10.08 2.76
N GLU A 75 8.32 -9.96 3.92
CA GLU A 75 8.77 -10.45 5.23
C GLU A 75 10.03 -9.75 5.80
N LYS A 76 10.66 -8.83 5.06
CA LYS A 76 11.79 -8.05 5.55
C LYS A 76 11.31 -6.86 6.35
N SER A 77 11.66 -6.83 7.64
CA SER A 77 11.32 -5.71 8.52
C SER A 77 11.92 -4.40 8.03
N LEU A 78 11.10 -3.35 8.08
CA LEU A 78 11.50 -1.98 7.79
C LEU A 78 11.90 -1.26 9.08
N GLU A 79 12.77 -0.26 8.97
CA GLU A 79 12.96 0.72 10.04
C GLU A 79 11.66 1.53 10.16
N ARG A 80 11.09 1.60 11.35
CA ARG A 80 9.79 2.25 11.58
C ARG A 80 9.94 3.61 12.25
N ASP A 81 11.12 3.94 12.79
CA ASP A 81 11.40 5.27 13.31
C ASP A 81 11.53 6.26 12.14
N HIS A 82 10.50 7.10 11.98
CA HIS A 82 10.49 8.12 10.94
C HIS A 82 11.65 9.12 11.04
N GLY A 83 12.20 9.35 12.25
CA GLY A 83 13.34 10.22 12.46
C GLY A 83 14.66 9.65 11.92
N ARG A 84 14.69 8.36 11.60
CA ARG A 84 15.86 7.65 11.06
C ARG A 84 15.78 7.40 9.57
N TRP A 85 14.63 7.70 8.94
CA TRP A 85 14.52 7.60 7.50
C TRP A 85 15.39 8.67 6.85
N PRO A 86 16.25 8.32 5.88
CA PRO A 86 16.97 9.33 5.12
C PRO A 86 15.94 10.27 4.48
N LEU A 87 16.00 11.55 4.84
CA LEU A 87 15.00 12.55 4.47
C LEU A 87 14.77 12.64 2.96
N MET A 88 15.75 12.22 2.16
CA MET A 88 15.61 11.65 0.82
C MET A 88 16.90 10.89 0.46
N MET A 89 16.82 9.67 -0.05
CA MET A 89 17.87 9.12 -0.90
C MET A 89 17.42 9.22 -2.36
N GLY A 90 17.96 10.23 -3.04
CA GLY A 90 17.77 10.43 -4.47
C GLY A 90 18.69 11.55 -4.94
N THR A 91 19.46 11.33 -6.00
CA THR A 91 20.03 12.44 -6.77
C THR A 91 18.89 13.12 -7.50
N VAL A 92 18.68 14.41 -7.21
CA VAL A 92 17.86 15.28 -8.05
C VAL A 92 18.45 15.23 -9.47
N PRO A 93 17.65 14.95 -10.52
CA PRO A 93 18.12 14.96 -11.91
C PRO A 93 18.68 16.33 -12.34
#